data_AF-A0A1I6LNK0-F1
#
_entry.id   AF-A0A1I6LNK0-F1
#
_cell.length_a   1.000
_cell.length_b   1.000
_cell.length_c   1.000
_cell.angle_alpha   90.00
_cell.angle_beta   90.00
_cell.angle_gamma   90.00
#
_symmetry.space_group_name_H-M   'P 1'
#
loop_
_entity.id
_entity.type
_entity.pdbx_description
1 polymer ?
#
loop_
_entity_poly.entity_id
_entity_poly.type
_entity_poly.pdbx_seq_one_letter_code
_entity_poly.pdbx_strand_id
1 'polypeptide(L)' 'MEGGFLILMLALFTMLVFVVAAIVSKRKTEERMDDPQSEKSTLAKDKSSHGKPADVSS' A
#
# COMPACT_ATOMS: atom_id res chain seq x y z
N MET A 1 -38.73 -8.28 -3.20
CA MET A 1 -38.16 -7.27 -2.27
C MET A 1 -36.93 -7.81 -1.50
N GLU A 2 -36.80 -9.12 -1.28
CA GLU A 2 -35.73 -9.72 -0.47
C GLU A 2 -34.33 -9.74 -1.13
N GLY A 3 -34.24 -9.98 -2.45
CA GLY A 3 -32.95 -10.05 -3.14
C GLY A 3 -32.17 -8.72 -3.16
N GLY A 4 -32.88 -7.59 -3.23
CA GLY A 4 -32.25 -6.26 -3.21
C GLY A 4 -31.56 -5.95 -1.87
N PHE A 5 -32.14 -6.41 -0.75
CA PHE A 5 -31.54 -6.25 0.57
C PHE A 5 -30.23 -7.03 0.70
N LEU A 6 -30.20 -8.28 0.23
CA LEU A 6 -28.99 -9.12 0.24
C LEU A 6 -27.86 -8.48 -0.58
N ILE A 7 -28.18 -7.95 -1.76
CA ILE A 7 -27.21 -7.27 -2.63
C ILE A 7 -26.63 -6.04 -1.94
N LEU A 8 -27.46 -5.22 -1.31
CA LEU A 8 -27.03 -4.04 -0.55
C LEU A 8 -26.10 -4.42 0.61
N MET A 9 -26.45 -5.46 1.37
CA MET A 9 -25.63 -5.96 2.48
C MET A 9 -24.27 -6.44 1.99
N LEU A 10 -24.23 -7.21 0.90
CA LEU A 10 -22.99 -7.70 0.30
C LEU A 10 -22.12 -6.56 -0.24
N ALA A 11 -22.71 -5.55 -0.87
CA ALA A 11 -22.00 -4.39 -1.39
C ALA A 11 -21.34 -3.59 -0.25
N LEU A 12 -22.09 -3.31 0.82
CA LEU A 12 -21.55 -2.62 2.01
C LEU A 12 -20.45 -3.43 2.70
N PHE A 13 -20.63 -4.74 2.82
CA PHE A 13 -19.62 -5.61 3.40
C PHE A 13 -18.33 -5.62 2.57
N THR A 14 -18.45 -5.74 1.24
CA THR A 14 -17.31 -5.73 0.32
C THR A 14 -16.56 -4.40 0.39
N MET A 15 -17.30 -3.28 0.41
CA MET A 15 -16.73 -1.95 0.58
C MET A 15 -15.99 -1.82 1.92
N LEU A 16 -16.57 -2.32 3.01
CA LEU A 16 -15.94 -2.30 4.33
C LEU A 16 -14.61 -3.08 4.34
N VAL A 17 -14.61 -4.29 3.77
CA VAL A 17 -13.39 -5.10 3.64
C VAL A 17 -12.32 -4.35 2.84
N PHE A 18 -12.71 -3.70 1.74
CA PHE A 18 -11.79 -2.92 0.91
C PHE A 18 -11.18 -1.73 1.68
N VAL A 19 -11.98 -0.99 2.45
CA VAL A 19 -11.47 0.12 3.27
C VAL A 19 -10.49 -0.37 4.33
N VAL A 20 -10.81 -1.47 5.02
CA VAL A 20 -9.89 -2.07 6.01
C VAL A 20 -8.58 -2.49 5.35
N ALA A 21 -8.65 -3.17 4.20
CA ALA A 21 -7.45 -3.57 3.45
C ALA A 21 -6.61 -2.36 3.00
N ALA A 22 -7.26 -1.26 2.58
CA ALA A 22 -6.59 -0.03 2.20
C ALA A 22 -5.89 0.65 3.39
N ILE A 23 -6.49 0.63 4.57
CA ILE A 23 -5.86 1.15 5.79
C ILE A 23 -4.66 0.29 6.19
N VAL A 24 -4.81 -1.04 6.18
CA VAL A 24 -3.71 -1.96 6.53
C VAL A 24 -2.55 -1.85 5.53
N SER A 25 -2.84 -1.73 4.23
CA SER A 25 -1.80 -1.56 3.22
C SER A 25 -1.08 -0.22 3.33
N LYS A 26 -1.79 0.85 3.70
CA LYS A 26 -1.20 2.14 4.06
C LYS A 26 -0.25 2.01 5.26
N ARG A 27 -0.71 1.41 6.36
CA ARG A 27 0.14 1.22 7.55
C ARG A 27 1.40 0.41 7.24
N LYS A 28 1.27 -0.66 6.45
CA LYS A 28 2.43 -1.45 5.99
C LYS A 28 3.38 -0.66 5.10
N THR A 29 2.88 0.31 4.34
CA THR A 29 3.69 1.19 3.50
C THR A 29 4.39 2.25 4.35
N GLU A 30 3.71 2.83 5.35
CA GLU A 30 4.28 3.78 6.31
C GLU A 30 5.36 3.12 7.18
N GLU A 31 5.15 1.89 7.66
CA GLU A 31 6.17 1.11 8.37
C GLU A 31 7.44 0.86 7.51
N ARG A 32 7.29 0.71 6.19
CA ARG A 32 8.43 0.60 5.27
C ARG A 32 9.13 1.93 5.00
N MET A 33 8.41 3.05 5.13
CA MET A 33 8.99 4.38 4.99
C MET A 33 9.80 4.77 6.23
N ASP A 34 9.34 4.37 7.42
CA ASP A 34 9.99 4.65 8.70
C ASP A 34 11.15 3.69 9.02
N ASP A 35 11.36 2.63 8.25
CA ASP A 35 12.51 1.74 8.39
C ASP A 35 13.79 2.38 7.78
N PRO A 36 14.79 2.76 8.60
CA PRO A 36 16.04 3.35 8.12
C PRO A 36 16.97 2.33 7.42
N GLN A 37 16.65 1.04 7.44
CA GLN A 37 17.39 -0.03 6.77
C GLN A 37 16.69 -0.58 5.51
N SER A 38 15.47 -0.13 5.19
CA SER A 38 14.80 -0.54 3.95
C SER A 38 15.60 -0.05 2.73
N GLU A 39 15.89 -0.94 1.77
CA GLU A 39 16.47 -0.57 0.49
C GLU A 39 15.55 0.43 -0.23
N LYS A 40 15.87 1.71 -0.12
CA LYS A 40 15.10 2.79 -0.73
C LYS A 40 15.32 2.75 -2.25
N SER A 41 14.21 2.80 -3.00
CA SER A 41 14.23 2.87 -4.47
C SER A 41 15.11 4.02 -4.97
N THR A 42 15.82 3.80 -6.09
CA THR A 42 16.68 4.79 -6.75
C THR A 42 15.96 6.06 -7.21
N LEU A 43 14.63 6.01 -7.33
CA LEU A 43 13.76 7.13 -7.69
C LEU A 43 13.11 7.83 -6.48
N ALA A 44 13.28 7.31 -5.26
CA ALA A 44 12.74 7.94 -4.07
C ALA A 44 13.48 9.26 -3.78
N LYS A 45 12.69 10.33 -3.55
CA LYS A 45 13.18 11.72 -3.36
C LYS A 45 14.24 11.86 -2.26
N ASP A 46 14.24 10.97 -1.26
CA ASP A 46 15.12 11.00 -0.09
C ASP A 46 16.30 10.01 -0.17
N LYS A 47 16.62 9.47 -1.36
CA LYS A 47 17.82 8.63 -1.49
C LYS A 47 19.07 9.51 -1.33
N SER A 48 19.89 9.20 -0.32
CA SER A 48 21.24 9.73 -0.21
C SER A 48 22.02 9.39 -1.49
N SER A 49 22.60 10.42 -2.12
CA SER A 49 23.45 10.32 -3.31
C SER A 49 24.70 9.43 -3.13
N HIS A 50 24.97 8.93 -1.91
CA HIS A 50 26.14 8.11 -1.58
C HIS A 50 25.85 6.59 -1.58
N GLY A 51 24.60 6.16 -1.76
CA GLY A 51 24.26 4.73 -1.83
C GLY A 51 24.48 4.14 -3.22
N LYS A 52 25.23 3.03 -3.32
CA LYS A 52 25.57 2.31 -4.55
C LYS A 52 24.32 2.14 -5.44
N PRO A 53 24.37 2.50 -6.73
CA PRO A 53 23.21 2.41 -7.61
C PRO A 53 22.87 0.92 -7.81
N ALA A 54 21.66 0.53 -7.42
CA ALA A 54 21.08 -0.74 -7.81
C ALA A 54 20.37 -0.53 -9.17
N ASP A 55 20.83 -1.29 -10.16
CA ASP A 55 20.23 -1.45 -11.49
C ASP A 55 19.81 -0.18 -12.24
N VAL A 56 20.77 0.39 -12.95
CA VAL A 56 20.51 0.88 -14.31
C VAL A 56 21.28 -0.03 -15.27
N SER A 57 20.74 -1.23 -15.50
CA SER A 57 21.20 -2.05 -16.63
C SER A 57 20.84 -1.32 -17.93
N SER A 58 21.88 -1.09 -18.72
CA SER A 58 21.91 -0.51 -20.06
C SER A 58 20.96 -1.16 -21.07
#